data_AF-A0A2V9RKP5-F1
#
_entry.id   AF-A0A2V9RKP5-F1
#
_cell.length_a   1.000
_cell.length_b   1.000
_cell.length_c   1.000
_cell.angle_alpha   90.00
_cell.angle_beta   90.00
_cell.angle_gamma   90.00
#
_symmetry.space_group_name_H-M   'P 1'
#
loop_
_entity.id
_entity.type
_entity.pdbx_description
1 polymer ?
#
loop_
_entity_poly.entity_id
_entity_poly.type
_entity_poly.pdbx_seq_one_letter_code
_entity_poly.pdbx_strand_id
1 'polypeptide(L)'
;MKRQNLILGLVLSLSFLIQTKVLAEEPEPGAARVSLIHGDVSTMRGDSGDWVATTLNAPVVGGDKVSTGAGSRTEIELDHANVVRLDQRSEAKIADLTRTRVQIQLAQGLITYTVFKGNEADIEIDTPNVAVRPLQEGTYRIQVNSNSETEVIVRNGEAEVSTPQGSTRVEKNDLITIQGTDEPQYHVTRAPGHDDWDRWNQDRDKTIQDAQSWRYANSYYTGTHDLDRYGRWTYVPGYDYVWSPYADSNWAPYRQGRWVWEPYWGWTWVSYEPWGWAPYHYGRWFYYGSSWCWWPGPIYAAYRPIWSPAYVSFFGFGFGGRHWGFGFGFGYNSIGWLPVGPCDYYYPWYGSRYGRHSYNVINVTNITNVRNVTNINNVGGIGPLAGRRQPFISNVQTALSNVRARRALTTVSTEDFVRGRIPRTSQAVNAATFRQAQLVAGTVPAVPTRDSLRPVNRAVNPASLPARSNNNERFFTKSPPPAGPQPFATHAAAIQQMVQTHNPLDPTARGGRTASKKQIRSSGWKSTSRNALDLQSQLCEAGQPYGSSRGTGRSSSPDQ
;
A
#
# COMPACT_ATOMS: atom_id res chain seq x y z
N MET A 1 -18.63 7.03 -83.21
CA MET A 1 -18.73 8.52 -83.12
C MET A 1 -19.12 8.92 -81.71
N LYS A 2 -18.51 10.01 -81.21
CA LYS A 2 -18.70 10.71 -79.93
C LYS A 2 -17.93 10.20 -78.70
N ARG A 3 -16.78 10.85 -78.52
CA ARG A 3 -15.95 11.02 -77.31
C ARG A 3 -16.71 11.79 -76.22
N GLN A 4 -16.33 11.62 -74.95
CA GLN A 4 -15.98 12.75 -74.05
C GLN A 4 -15.30 12.29 -72.74
N ASN A 5 -13.97 12.45 -72.75
CA ASN A 5 -12.99 12.79 -71.70
C ASN A 5 -13.37 12.69 -70.20
N LEU A 6 -12.71 11.78 -69.49
CA LEU A 6 -12.47 11.84 -68.05
C LEU A 6 -11.20 12.66 -67.77
N ILE A 7 -11.31 13.72 -66.96
CA ILE A 7 -10.15 14.42 -66.37
C ILE A 7 -9.95 13.88 -64.96
N LEU A 8 -8.78 13.29 -64.74
CA LEU A 8 -8.29 12.76 -63.47
C LEU A 8 -7.68 13.92 -62.66
N GLY A 9 -8.32 14.31 -61.56
CA GLY A 9 -7.78 15.27 -60.58
C GLY A 9 -7.33 14.55 -59.33
N LEU A 10 -6.03 14.30 -59.20
CA LEU A 10 -5.38 13.68 -58.04
C LEU A 10 -5.21 14.74 -56.93
N VAL A 11 -5.99 14.65 -55.85
CA VAL A 11 -5.77 15.43 -54.63
C VAL A 11 -4.99 14.55 -53.64
N LEU A 12 -3.69 14.80 -53.48
CA LEU A 12 -2.90 14.26 -52.38
C LEU A 12 -3.28 14.99 -51.08
N SER A 13 -4.05 14.34 -50.22
CA SER A 13 -4.26 14.77 -48.83
C SER A 13 -3.16 14.20 -47.94
N LEU A 14 -2.13 15.02 -47.68
CA LEU A 14 -1.07 14.72 -46.72
C LEU A 14 -1.66 14.81 -45.29
N SER A 15 -2.04 13.65 -44.73
CA SER A 15 -2.57 13.56 -43.36
C SER A 15 -1.43 13.42 -42.38
N PHE A 16 -1.08 14.50 -41.70
CA PHE A 16 -0.12 14.51 -40.59
C PHE A 16 -0.79 13.82 -39.38
N LEU A 17 -0.47 12.55 -39.13
CA LEU A 17 -0.88 11.87 -37.89
C LEU A 17 -0.11 12.49 -36.71
N ILE A 18 -0.77 13.38 -35.99
CA ILE A 18 -0.37 13.73 -34.62
C ILE A 18 -0.72 12.51 -33.76
N GLN A 19 0.25 11.61 -33.54
CA GLN A 19 0.18 10.63 -32.46
C GLN A 19 0.19 11.40 -31.14
N THR A 20 -1.00 11.67 -30.62
CA THR A 20 -1.16 11.98 -29.21
C THR A 20 -0.76 10.73 -28.45
N LYS A 21 0.47 10.71 -27.91
CA LYS A 21 0.81 9.78 -26.84
C LYS A 21 -0.13 10.11 -25.69
N VAL A 22 -1.21 9.35 -25.58
CA VAL A 22 -1.90 9.18 -24.29
C VAL A 22 -0.83 8.57 -23.40
N LEU A 23 -0.21 9.38 -22.54
CA LEU A 23 0.61 8.88 -21.46
C LEU A 23 -0.36 8.06 -20.60
N ALA A 24 -0.33 6.74 -20.75
CA ALA A 24 -0.96 5.86 -19.79
C ALA A 24 -0.36 6.21 -18.43
N GLU A 25 -1.20 6.58 -17.47
CA GLU A 25 -0.76 6.81 -16.10
C GLU A 25 -0.15 5.50 -15.59
N GLU A 26 1.13 5.52 -15.22
CA GLU A 26 1.78 4.31 -14.69
C GLU A 26 0.99 3.82 -13.48
N PRO A 27 0.71 2.51 -13.38
CA PRO A 27 -0.04 1.96 -12.26
C PRO A 27 0.65 2.30 -10.93
N GLU A 28 -0.14 2.67 -9.94
CA GLU A 28 0.35 2.94 -8.58
C GLU A 28 1.03 1.66 -8.04
N PRO A 29 2.32 1.72 -7.67
CA PRO A 29 3.01 0.57 -7.13
C PRO A 29 2.38 0.17 -5.80
N GLY A 30 2.45 -1.12 -5.46
CA GLY A 30 2.04 -1.64 -4.17
C GLY A 30 3.14 -1.53 -3.11
N ALA A 31 2.78 -1.85 -1.87
CA ALA A 31 3.71 -2.00 -0.76
C ALA A 31 3.38 -3.32 -0.06
N ALA A 32 4.27 -4.30 -0.19
CA ALA A 32 4.20 -5.54 0.54
C ALA A 32 4.72 -5.35 1.97
N ARG A 33 4.40 -6.27 2.88
CA ARG A 33 4.94 -6.26 4.25
C ARG A 33 5.67 -7.53 4.57
N VAL A 34 6.74 -7.42 5.35
CA VAL A 34 7.27 -8.57 6.10
C VAL A 34 6.33 -8.85 7.27
N SER A 35 5.57 -9.95 7.21
CA SER A 35 4.57 -10.34 8.22
C SER A 35 5.08 -11.39 9.22
N LEU A 36 6.19 -12.05 8.92
CA LEU A 36 6.85 -12.98 9.83
C LEU A 36 8.35 -13.00 9.56
N ILE A 37 9.15 -13.04 10.63
CA ILE A 37 10.60 -13.24 10.58
C ILE A 37 10.99 -14.31 11.57
N HIS A 38 11.80 -15.26 11.12
CA HIS A 38 12.53 -16.18 11.99
C HIS A 38 13.97 -16.29 11.49
N GLY A 39 14.93 -16.13 12.40
CA GLY A 39 16.37 -16.12 12.06
C GLY A 39 16.82 -14.83 11.37
N ASP A 40 17.84 -14.94 10.52
CA ASP A 40 18.44 -13.83 9.81
C ASP A 40 17.75 -13.59 8.47
N VAL A 41 17.06 -12.46 8.38
CA VAL A 41 16.40 -11.98 7.16
C VAL A 41 16.87 -10.56 6.87
N SER A 42 17.23 -10.33 5.61
CA SER A 42 17.71 -9.03 5.13
C SER A 42 17.01 -8.65 3.82
N THR A 43 16.92 -7.35 3.58
CA THR A 43 16.37 -6.78 2.35
C THR A 43 17.47 -5.97 1.67
N MET A 44 17.65 -6.14 0.35
CA MET A 44 18.44 -5.24 -0.47
C MET A 44 17.51 -4.25 -1.14
N ARG A 45 17.77 -2.95 -0.93
CA ARG A 45 16.94 -1.87 -1.46
C ARG A 45 17.11 -1.72 -2.97
N GLY A 46 16.01 -1.70 -3.72
CA GLY A 46 16.01 -1.59 -5.18
C GLY A 46 16.54 -0.27 -5.72
N ASP A 47 16.44 0.82 -4.94
CA ASP A 47 16.81 2.19 -5.33
C ASP A 47 18.26 2.58 -4.97
N SER A 48 18.89 1.85 -4.06
CA SER A 48 20.22 2.17 -3.51
C SER A 48 21.20 1.01 -3.58
N GLY A 49 20.72 -0.23 -3.69
CA GLY A 49 21.54 -1.45 -3.66
C GLY A 49 22.08 -1.79 -2.27
N ASP A 50 21.65 -1.07 -1.22
CA ASP A 50 22.12 -1.27 0.14
C ASP A 50 21.41 -2.48 0.78
N TRP A 51 22.19 -3.43 1.32
CA TRP A 51 21.65 -4.49 2.18
C TRP A 51 21.36 -3.94 3.57
N VAL A 52 20.14 -4.15 4.04
CA VAL A 52 19.69 -3.76 5.39
C VAL A 52 19.03 -4.94 6.10
N ALA A 53 19.21 -5.02 7.42
CA ALA A 53 18.46 -5.98 8.22
C ALA A 53 16.98 -5.58 8.20
N THR A 54 16.08 -6.55 8.08
CA THR A 54 14.63 -6.30 8.06
C THR A 54 13.98 -6.54 9.42
N THR A 55 12.74 -6.08 9.56
CA THR A 55 11.91 -6.25 10.78
C THR A 55 10.46 -6.49 10.39
N LEU A 56 9.68 -7.01 11.32
CA LEU A 56 8.23 -7.13 11.16
C LEU A 56 7.63 -5.77 10.77
N ASN A 57 6.64 -5.79 9.87
CA ASN A 57 6.00 -4.62 9.25
C ASN A 57 6.93 -3.73 8.39
N ALA A 58 8.19 -4.14 8.15
CA ALA A 58 9.00 -3.43 7.16
C ALA A 58 8.34 -3.57 5.78
N PRO A 59 8.15 -2.46 5.04
CA PRO A 59 7.67 -2.53 3.68
C PRO A 59 8.70 -3.19 2.78
N VAL A 60 8.22 -3.89 1.75
CA VAL A 60 9.01 -4.41 0.63
C VAL A 60 8.32 -3.92 -0.64
N VAL A 61 9.06 -3.23 -1.51
CA VAL A 61 8.50 -2.58 -2.69
C VAL A 61 9.15 -3.08 -3.98
N GLY A 62 8.59 -2.71 -5.13
CA GLY A 62 9.14 -3.08 -6.43
C GLY A 62 10.62 -2.68 -6.56
N GLY A 63 11.44 -3.65 -6.96
CA GLY A 63 12.90 -3.56 -7.05
C GLY A 63 13.65 -4.19 -5.89
N ASP A 64 13.03 -4.33 -4.71
CA ASP A 64 13.71 -4.87 -3.53
C ASP A 64 13.97 -6.37 -3.66
N LYS A 65 15.07 -6.84 -3.05
CA LYS A 65 15.34 -8.26 -2.83
C LYS A 65 15.20 -8.62 -1.37
N VAL A 66 14.68 -9.80 -1.08
CA VAL A 66 14.63 -10.38 0.26
C VAL A 66 15.45 -11.65 0.29
N SER A 67 16.27 -11.80 1.32
CA SER A 67 17.10 -12.99 1.52
C SER A 67 16.98 -13.56 2.94
N THR A 68 16.98 -14.88 3.02
CA THR A 68 16.93 -15.67 4.26
C THR A 68 18.23 -16.46 4.45
N GLY A 69 18.79 -16.41 5.66
CA GLY A 69 19.96 -17.22 6.03
C GLY A 69 19.65 -18.70 6.25
N ALA A 70 20.66 -19.47 6.67
CA ALA A 70 20.48 -20.85 7.13
C ALA A 70 19.55 -20.89 8.36
N GLY A 71 18.64 -21.87 8.43
CA GLY A 71 17.65 -22.00 9.53
C GLY A 71 16.68 -20.82 9.66
N SER A 72 16.65 -19.92 8.68
CA SER A 72 15.83 -18.71 8.69
C SER A 72 14.64 -18.86 7.75
N ARG A 73 13.56 -18.12 7.99
CA ARG A 73 12.40 -18.07 7.09
C ARG A 73 11.68 -16.74 7.26
N THR A 74 10.92 -16.35 6.24
CA THR A 74 10.13 -15.12 6.28
C THR A 74 8.81 -15.29 5.54
N GLU A 75 7.78 -14.59 5.98
CA GLU A 75 6.52 -14.42 5.26
C GLU A 75 6.42 -12.97 4.77
N ILE A 76 6.02 -12.80 3.51
CA ILE A 76 5.76 -11.51 2.90
C ILE A 76 4.32 -11.54 2.37
N GLU A 77 3.48 -10.67 2.92
CA GLU A 77 2.15 -10.42 2.35
C GLU A 77 2.28 -9.31 1.30
N LEU A 78 1.99 -9.66 0.05
CA LEU A 78 2.17 -8.79 -1.12
C LEU A 78 0.99 -7.84 -1.29
N ASP A 79 -0.22 -8.37 -1.05
CA ASP A 79 -1.48 -7.65 -1.00
C ASP A 79 -2.48 -8.40 -0.11
N HIS A 80 -3.79 -8.24 -0.32
CA HIS A 80 -4.83 -8.90 0.47
C HIS A 80 -5.08 -10.37 0.09
N ALA A 81 -4.61 -10.79 -1.07
CA ALA A 81 -4.86 -12.12 -1.63
C ALA A 81 -3.58 -12.92 -1.92
N ASN A 82 -2.41 -12.28 -1.91
CA ASN A 82 -1.16 -12.89 -2.35
C ASN A 82 -0.12 -12.88 -1.22
N VAL A 83 0.41 -14.06 -0.91
CA VAL A 83 1.45 -14.26 0.11
C VAL A 83 2.58 -15.10 -0.45
N VAL A 84 3.82 -14.66 -0.24
CA VAL A 84 5.02 -15.45 -0.54
C VAL A 84 5.78 -15.72 0.75
N ARG A 85 6.17 -16.98 0.95
CA ARG A 85 6.99 -17.42 2.08
C ARG A 85 8.28 -18.02 1.56
N LEU A 86 9.39 -17.51 2.07
CA LEU A 86 10.72 -17.99 1.70
C LEU A 86 11.24 -18.88 2.83
N ASP A 87 11.69 -20.08 2.49
CA ASP A 87 12.43 -20.95 3.40
C ASP A 87 13.89 -20.48 3.51
N GLN A 88 14.70 -21.18 4.29
CA GLN A 88 16.11 -20.91 4.47
C GLN A 88 16.90 -20.84 3.15
N ARG A 89 17.97 -20.04 3.14
CA ARG A 89 18.90 -19.89 2.00
C ARG A 89 18.20 -19.48 0.69
N SER A 90 17.11 -18.74 0.77
CA SER A 90 16.36 -18.28 -0.39
C SER A 90 16.66 -16.81 -0.68
N GLU A 91 16.65 -16.44 -1.95
CA GLU A 91 16.66 -15.04 -2.40
C GLU A 91 15.55 -14.83 -3.43
N ALA A 92 14.67 -13.87 -3.17
CA ALA A 92 13.64 -13.46 -4.12
C ALA A 92 13.61 -11.94 -4.29
N LYS A 93 13.43 -11.47 -5.52
CA LYS A 93 13.20 -10.06 -5.84
C LYS A 93 11.73 -9.81 -6.14
N ILE A 94 11.18 -8.74 -5.60
CA ILE A 94 9.88 -8.21 -6.02
C ILE A 94 10.13 -7.39 -7.29
N ALA A 95 9.89 -7.97 -8.47
CA ALA A 95 10.23 -7.36 -9.75
C ALA A 95 9.14 -6.38 -10.22
N ASP A 96 7.88 -6.70 -9.98
CA ASP A 96 6.73 -5.82 -10.19
C ASP A 96 5.72 -6.07 -9.07
N LEU A 97 5.14 -4.99 -8.55
CA LEU A 97 4.09 -5.07 -7.55
C LEU A 97 3.14 -3.91 -7.78
N THR A 98 1.97 -4.23 -8.32
CA THR A 98 0.85 -3.32 -8.51
C THR A 98 -0.43 -4.06 -8.16
N ARG A 99 -1.56 -3.36 -8.17
CA ARG A 99 -2.87 -3.99 -7.93
C ARG A 99 -3.20 -5.12 -8.91
N THR A 100 -2.74 -5.02 -10.16
CA THR A 100 -3.11 -5.94 -11.24
C THR A 100 -1.93 -6.80 -11.72
N ARG A 101 -0.74 -6.65 -11.15
CA ARG A 101 0.44 -7.45 -11.50
C ARG A 101 1.29 -7.73 -10.27
N VAL A 102 1.68 -9.00 -10.11
CA VAL A 102 2.69 -9.43 -9.14
C VAL A 102 3.74 -10.23 -9.90
N GLN A 103 4.98 -9.76 -9.88
CA GLN A 103 6.10 -10.47 -10.48
C GLN A 103 7.21 -10.67 -9.45
N ILE A 104 7.60 -11.93 -9.25
CA ILE A 104 8.67 -12.33 -8.31
C ILE A 104 9.76 -13.03 -9.09
N GLN A 105 11.02 -12.70 -8.83
CA GLN A 105 12.17 -13.40 -9.37
C GLN A 105 12.85 -14.20 -8.25
N LEU A 106 12.70 -15.53 -8.27
CA LEU A 106 13.34 -16.45 -7.32
C LEU A 106 14.70 -16.88 -7.84
N ALA A 107 15.78 -16.36 -7.23
CA ALA A 107 17.14 -16.64 -7.69
C ALA A 107 17.64 -18.02 -7.23
N GLN A 108 17.31 -18.40 -6.00
CA GLN A 108 17.69 -19.68 -5.39
C GLN A 108 16.79 -20.00 -4.19
N GLY A 109 16.75 -21.27 -3.80
CA GLY A 109 16.08 -21.73 -2.59
C GLY A 109 14.62 -22.11 -2.85
N LEU A 110 13.82 -22.04 -1.80
CA LEU A 110 12.45 -22.55 -1.77
C LEU A 110 11.47 -21.46 -1.38
N ILE A 111 10.41 -21.33 -2.16
CA ILE A 111 9.24 -20.54 -1.78
C ILE A 111 7.96 -21.35 -1.82
N THR A 112 7.00 -20.94 -1.00
CA THR A 112 5.59 -21.23 -1.21
C THR A 112 4.86 -19.93 -1.49
N TYR A 113 4.14 -19.89 -2.60
CA TYR A 113 3.26 -18.80 -3.00
C TYR A 113 1.81 -19.24 -2.82
N THR A 114 1.05 -18.49 -2.02
CA THR A 114 -0.38 -18.72 -1.80
C THR A 114 -1.20 -17.62 -2.47
N VAL A 115 -2.20 -18.05 -3.26
CA VAL A 115 -3.24 -17.21 -3.86
C VAL A 115 -4.55 -17.47 -3.13
N PHE A 116 -5.03 -16.49 -2.40
CA PHE A 116 -6.35 -16.49 -1.77
C PHE A 116 -7.43 -15.96 -2.71
N LYS A 117 -8.68 -16.14 -2.28
CA LYS A 117 -9.87 -15.65 -2.97
C LYS A 117 -9.85 -14.14 -3.16
N GLY A 118 -10.32 -13.72 -4.35
CA GLY A 118 -10.42 -12.31 -4.70
C GLY A 118 -9.08 -11.69 -5.11
N ASN A 119 -8.12 -12.51 -5.54
CA ASN A 119 -6.94 -12.04 -6.27
C ASN A 119 -7.38 -11.23 -7.51
N GLU A 120 -6.71 -10.10 -7.72
CA GLU A 120 -6.95 -9.19 -8.85
C GLU A 120 -5.71 -9.07 -9.75
N ALA A 121 -4.59 -9.69 -9.36
CA ALA A 121 -3.32 -9.56 -10.04
C ALA A 121 -3.02 -10.73 -10.99
N ASP A 122 -2.43 -10.42 -12.14
CA ASP A 122 -1.71 -11.39 -12.95
C ASP A 122 -0.37 -11.72 -12.27
N ILE A 123 -0.17 -12.99 -11.94
CA ILE A 123 0.98 -13.45 -11.16
C ILE A 123 1.99 -14.15 -12.08
N GLU A 124 3.26 -13.81 -11.94
CA GLU A 124 4.39 -14.45 -12.62
C GLU A 124 5.54 -14.64 -11.62
N ILE A 125 5.95 -15.89 -11.40
CA ILE A 125 7.14 -16.24 -10.62
C ILE A 125 8.21 -16.71 -11.61
N ASP A 126 9.20 -15.86 -11.81
CA ASP A 126 10.34 -16.13 -12.66
C ASP A 126 11.43 -16.84 -11.89
N THR A 127 12.05 -17.82 -12.53
CA THR A 127 13.23 -18.54 -12.06
C THR A 127 14.33 -18.42 -13.12
N PRO A 128 15.54 -18.92 -12.86
CA PRO A 128 16.60 -18.90 -13.85
C PRO A 128 16.25 -19.50 -15.22
N ASN A 129 15.42 -20.53 -15.25
CA ASN A 129 15.13 -21.30 -16.47
C ASN A 129 13.65 -21.42 -16.84
N VAL A 130 12.72 -21.08 -15.95
CA VAL A 130 11.27 -21.14 -16.22
C VAL A 130 10.50 -19.96 -15.62
N ALA A 131 9.30 -19.70 -16.14
CA ALA A 131 8.32 -18.79 -15.57
C ALA A 131 7.09 -19.57 -15.13
N VAL A 132 6.63 -19.38 -13.90
CA VAL A 132 5.50 -20.09 -13.28
C VAL A 132 4.36 -19.10 -13.07
N ARG A 133 3.17 -19.43 -13.59
CA ARG A 133 1.97 -18.58 -13.48
C ARG A 133 0.84 -19.36 -12.82
N PRO A 134 0.52 -19.09 -11.54
CA PRO A 134 -0.72 -19.51 -10.92
C PRO A 134 -1.93 -19.10 -11.75
N LEU A 135 -2.85 -20.02 -12.03
CA LEU A 135 -4.04 -19.75 -12.85
C LEU A 135 -5.30 -19.54 -12.01
N GLN A 136 -5.26 -19.91 -10.72
CA GLN A 136 -6.39 -19.78 -9.79
C GLN A 136 -5.94 -19.76 -8.33
N GLU A 137 -6.90 -19.61 -7.41
CA GLU A 137 -6.70 -19.79 -5.97
C GLU A 137 -5.98 -21.12 -5.67
N GLY A 138 -4.93 -21.07 -4.87
CA GLY A 138 -4.05 -22.23 -4.74
C GLY A 138 -2.79 -21.98 -3.93
N THR A 139 -2.01 -23.05 -3.79
CA THR A 139 -0.73 -23.04 -3.08
C THR A 139 0.30 -23.72 -3.96
N TYR A 140 1.34 -22.97 -4.29
CA TYR A 140 2.34 -23.32 -5.30
C TYR A 140 3.70 -23.32 -4.62
N ARG A 141 4.41 -24.45 -4.63
CA ARG A 141 5.75 -24.58 -4.06
C ARG A 141 6.76 -24.61 -5.20
N ILE A 142 7.72 -23.69 -5.18
CA ILE A 142 8.73 -23.53 -6.23
C ILE A 142 10.11 -23.62 -5.56
N GLN A 143 10.91 -24.57 -6.04
CA GLN A 143 12.28 -24.81 -5.57
C GLN A 143 13.23 -24.58 -6.74
N VAL A 144 14.23 -23.71 -6.54
CA VAL A 144 15.34 -23.52 -7.46
C VAL A 144 16.57 -24.20 -6.87
N ASN A 145 16.93 -25.35 -7.45
CA ASN A 145 18.08 -26.16 -7.03
C ASN A 145 19.38 -25.66 -7.68
N SER A 146 19.29 -25.16 -8.92
CA SER A 146 20.39 -24.53 -9.64
C SER A 146 19.87 -23.60 -10.74
N ASN A 147 20.75 -22.86 -11.42
CA ASN A 147 20.35 -21.98 -12.54
C ASN A 147 19.72 -22.72 -13.73
N SER A 148 19.82 -24.05 -13.76
CA SER A 148 19.25 -24.89 -14.81
C SER A 148 18.31 -25.94 -14.23
N GLU A 149 17.89 -25.85 -12.97
CA GLU A 149 17.02 -26.85 -12.36
C GLU A 149 16.01 -26.21 -11.42
N THR A 150 14.73 -26.34 -11.80
CA THR A 150 13.58 -25.85 -11.04
C THR A 150 12.56 -26.96 -10.86
N GLU A 151 12.01 -27.08 -9.66
CA GLU A 151 10.90 -27.97 -9.33
C GLU A 151 9.68 -27.14 -8.93
N VAL A 152 8.51 -27.52 -9.43
CA VAL A 152 7.23 -26.87 -9.11
C VAL A 152 6.22 -27.92 -8.66
N ILE A 153 5.71 -27.77 -7.44
CA ILE A 153 4.62 -28.57 -6.90
C ILE A 153 3.37 -27.70 -6.76
N VAL A 154 2.27 -28.16 -7.34
CA VAL A 154 0.95 -27.51 -7.16
C VAL A 154 0.21 -28.27 -6.06
N ARG A 155 0.16 -27.72 -4.83
CA ARG A 155 -0.58 -28.37 -3.73
C ARG A 155 -2.10 -28.18 -3.87
N ASN A 156 -2.51 -27.03 -4.36
CA ASN A 156 -3.89 -26.73 -4.69
C ASN A 156 -3.93 -25.71 -5.84
N GLY A 157 -5.00 -25.74 -6.64
CA GLY A 157 -5.11 -24.90 -7.82
C GLY A 157 -4.44 -25.52 -9.04
N GLU A 158 -3.87 -24.67 -9.88
CA GLU A 158 -3.26 -25.05 -11.16
C GLU A 158 -2.27 -23.97 -11.61
N ALA A 159 -1.17 -24.37 -12.24
CA ALA A 159 -0.18 -23.45 -12.75
C ALA A 159 0.16 -23.73 -14.22
N GLU A 160 0.47 -22.67 -14.96
CA GLU A 160 1.18 -22.74 -16.25
C GLU A 160 2.68 -22.58 -15.97
N VAL A 161 3.49 -23.53 -16.43
CA VAL A 161 4.96 -23.44 -16.39
C VAL A 161 5.48 -23.26 -17.81
N SER A 162 6.10 -22.12 -18.06
CA SER A 162 6.62 -21.72 -19.37
C SER A 162 8.14 -21.87 -19.45
N THR A 163 8.61 -22.38 -20.58
CA THR A 163 10.02 -22.49 -20.99
C THR A 163 10.18 -21.88 -22.39
N PRO A 164 11.40 -21.77 -22.94
CA PRO A 164 11.60 -21.34 -24.34
C PRO A 164 10.88 -22.21 -25.39
N GLN A 165 10.54 -23.46 -25.06
CA GLN A 165 9.92 -24.46 -25.96
C GLN A 165 8.40 -24.39 -25.97
N GLY A 166 7.79 -23.75 -24.97
CA GLY A 166 6.34 -23.74 -24.82
C GLY A 166 5.91 -23.65 -23.37
N SER A 167 4.66 -24.02 -23.10
CA SER A 167 4.09 -23.99 -21.76
C SER A 167 3.40 -25.31 -21.44
N THR A 168 3.56 -25.77 -20.21
CA THR A 168 2.96 -27.00 -19.68
C THR A 168 2.07 -26.64 -18.50
N ARG A 169 0.84 -27.17 -18.51
CA ARG A 169 -0.11 -27.05 -17.40
C ARG A 169 0.25 -28.09 -16.34
N VAL A 170 0.33 -27.65 -15.09
CA VAL A 170 0.62 -28.50 -13.93
C VAL A 170 -0.60 -28.46 -13.01
N GLU A 171 -1.17 -29.63 -12.78
CA GLU A 171 -2.41 -29.78 -12.03
C GLU A 171 -2.15 -30.06 -10.56
N LYS A 172 -3.24 -30.04 -9.78
CA LYS A 172 -3.20 -30.32 -8.36
C LYS A 172 -2.53 -31.66 -8.05
N ASN A 173 -1.63 -31.59 -7.07
CA ASN A 173 -0.82 -32.67 -6.51
C ASN A 173 0.19 -33.26 -7.51
N ASP A 174 0.54 -32.54 -8.56
CA ASP A 174 1.63 -32.92 -9.47
C ASP A 174 2.90 -32.12 -9.17
N LEU A 175 4.03 -32.74 -9.51
CA LEU A 175 5.37 -32.17 -9.50
C LEU A 175 5.87 -32.14 -10.94
N ILE A 176 6.30 -30.97 -11.41
CA ILE A 176 7.12 -30.85 -12.60
C ILE A 176 8.57 -30.54 -12.21
N THR A 177 9.51 -31.30 -12.74
CA THR A 177 10.95 -31.03 -12.64
C THR A 177 11.44 -30.59 -14.01
N ILE A 178 12.11 -29.44 -14.08
CA ILE A 178 12.61 -28.86 -15.32
C ILE A 178 14.13 -28.71 -15.23
N GLN A 179 14.84 -29.30 -16.18
CA GLN A 179 16.30 -29.30 -16.26
C GLN A 179 16.79 -28.72 -17.60
N GLY A 180 17.75 -27.80 -17.56
CA GLY A 180 18.28 -27.07 -18.70
C GLY A 180 17.79 -25.61 -18.76
N THR A 181 18.38 -24.80 -19.65
CA THR A 181 18.03 -23.39 -19.89
C THR A 181 17.56 -23.14 -21.32
N ASP A 182 18.38 -23.50 -22.31
CA ASP A 182 18.09 -23.21 -23.72
C ASP A 182 17.19 -24.26 -24.35
N GLU A 183 17.42 -25.55 -24.02
CA GLU A 183 16.62 -26.71 -24.43
C GLU A 183 16.13 -27.54 -23.24
N PRO A 184 15.38 -26.95 -22.29
CA PRO A 184 14.99 -27.66 -21.08
C PRO A 184 14.13 -28.88 -21.38
N GLN A 185 14.45 -29.95 -20.67
CA GLN A 185 13.64 -31.15 -20.58
C GLN A 185 12.80 -31.08 -19.31
N TYR A 186 11.57 -31.57 -19.37
CA TYR A 186 10.70 -31.64 -18.20
C TYR A 186 10.16 -33.05 -17.99
N HIS A 187 9.91 -33.37 -16.74
CA HIS A 187 9.24 -34.59 -16.34
C HIS A 187 8.15 -34.25 -15.32
N VAL A 188 6.93 -34.75 -15.55
CA VAL A 188 5.80 -34.57 -14.65
C VAL A 188 5.54 -35.89 -13.93
N THR A 189 5.46 -35.82 -12.60
CA THR A 189 5.17 -36.96 -11.74
C THR A 189 4.16 -36.57 -10.68
N ARG A 190 3.74 -37.55 -9.88
CA ARG A 190 2.93 -37.24 -8.70
C ARG A 190 3.78 -36.54 -7.65
N ALA A 191 3.27 -35.46 -7.08
CA ALA A 191 3.94 -34.77 -5.99
C ALA A 191 4.12 -35.69 -4.77
N PRO A 192 5.24 -35.58 -4.06
CA PRO A 192 5.43 -36.28 -2.79
C PRO A 192 4.39 -35.85 -1.76
N GLY A 193 4.27 -36.61 -0.66
CA GLY A 193 3.45 -36.21 0.49
C GLY A 193 3.83 -34.85 1.07
N HIS A 194 2.97 -34.29 1.91
CA HIS A 194 3.24 -33.01 2.58
C HIS A 194 4.34 -33.15 3.64
N ASP A 195 5.33 -32.27 3.60
CA ASP A 195 6.41 -32.19 4.60
C ASP A 195 6.12 -31.13 5.70
N ASP A 196 7.09 -30.88 6.58
CA ASP A 196 6.96 -29.87 7.65
C ASP A 196 6.81 -28.45 7.09
N TRP A 197 7.41 -28.16 5.95
CA TRP A 197 7.27 -26.87 5.28
C TRP A 197 5.84 -26.70 4.78
N ASP A 198 5.27 -27.70 4.11
CA ASP A 198 3.89 -27.66 3.65
C ASP A 198 2.90 -27.50 4.81
N ARG A 199 3.10 -28.22 5.92
CA ARG A 199 2.26 -28.09 7.13
C ARG A 199 2.31 -26.70 7.73
N TRP A 200 3.53 -26.15 7.88
CA TRP A 200 3.70 -24.80 8.41
C TRP A 200 3.01 -23.75 7.53
N ASN A 201 3.11 -23.87 6.20
CA ASN A 201 2.41 -22.99 5.27
C ASN A 201 0.89 -23.09 5.41
N GLN A 202 0.35 -24.30 5.54
CA GLN A 202 -1.08 -24.53 5.74
C GLN A 202 -1.58 -23.90 7.05
N ASP A 203 -0.82 -24.01 8.14
CA ASP A 203 -1.16 -23.39 9.43
C ASP A 203 -1.14 -21.86 9.36
N ARG A 204 -0.18 -21.29 8.61
CA ARG A 204 -0.11 -19.85 8.35
C ARG A 204 -1.31 -19.38 7.52
N ASP A 205 -1.65 -20.08 6.45
CA ASP A 205 -2.81 -19.74 5.61
C ASP A 205 -4.11 -19.81 6.40
N LYS A 206 -4.28 -20.85 7.22
CA LYS A 206 -5.43 -20.99 8.12
C LYS A 206 -5.53 -19.82 9.11
N THR A 207 -4.40 -19.39 9.69
CA THR A 207 -4.36 -18.24 10.61
C THR A 207 -4.86 -16.96 9.93
N ILE A 208 -4.50 -16.76 8.66
CA ILE A 208 -4.94 -15.59 7.90
C ILE A 208 -6.42 -15.72 7.55
N GLN A 209 -6.85 -16.84 6.96
CA GLN A 209 -8.22 -17.01 6.44
C GLN A 209 -9.29 -17.04 7.54
N ASP A 210 -9.01 -17.67 8.68
CA ASP A 210 -10.00 -17.90 9.74
C ASP A 210 -10.11 -16.74 10.75
N ALA A 211 -9.40 -15.63 10.52
CA ALA A 211 -9.36 -14.51 11.45
C ALA A 211 -10.74 -13.87 11.65
N GLN A 212 -11.09 -13.60 12.91
CA GLN A 212 -12.38 -13.02 13.28
C GLN A 212 -12.47 -11.55 12.88
N SER A 213 -11.33 -10.84 12.82
CA SER A 213 -11.26 -9.43 12.44
C SER A 213 -11.77 -9.14 11.01
N TRP A 214 -11.85 -10.15 10.13
CA TRP A 214 -12.47 -9.99 8.80
C TRP A 214 -13.96 -9.66 8.83
N ARG A 215 -14.64 -9.83 9.98
CA ARG A 215 -16.03 -9.41 10.17
C ARG A 215 -16.19 -7.90 10.31
N TYR A 216 -15.12 -7.20 10.67
CA TYR A 216 -15.15 -5.80 11.08
C TYR A 216 -14.31 -4.88 10.20
N ALA A 217 -13.45 -5.44 9.35
CA ALA A 217 -12.70 -4.69 8.35
C ALA A 217 -12.91 -5.29 6.97
N ASN A 218 -12.71 -4.47 5.95
CA ASN A 218 -12.81 -4.91 4.56
C ASN A 218 -11.64 -5.86 4.22
N SER A 219 -11.88 -6.87 3.39
CA SER A 219 -10.89 -7.89 3.03
C SER A 219 -9.61 -7.34 2.38
N TYR A 220 -9.67 -6.16 1.76
CA TYR A 220 -8.49 -5.49 1.18
C TYR A 220 -7.49 -4.93 2.22
N TYR A 221 -7.79 -5.02 3.52
CA TYR A 221 -6.91 -4.53 4.59
C TYR A 221 -5.92 -5.64 4.97
N THR A 222 -4.82 -5.76 4.22
CA THR A 222 -3.69 -6.65 4.55
C THR A 222 -3.27 -6.48 6.02
N GLY A 223 -2.92 -7.58 6.69
CA GLY A 223 -2.53 -7.58 8.12
C GLY A 223 -3.67 -7.48 9.15
N THR A 224 -4.94 -7.41 8.74
CA THR A 224 -6.08 -7.36 9.69
C THR A 224 -6.17 -8.57 10.61
N HIS A 225 -5.74 -9.76 10.18
CA HIS A 225 -5.76 -10.96 11.01
C HIS A 225 -4.89 -10.85 12.27
N ASP A 226 -3.86 -9.99 12.26
CA ASP A 226 -3.02 -9.78 13.44
C ASP A 226 -3.81 -9.11 14.59
N LEU A 227 -4.88 -8.36 14.28
CA LEU A 227 -5.66 -7.61 15.26
C LEU A 227 -6.35 -8.49 16.33
N ASP A 228 -6.66 -9.75 15.98
CA ASP A 228 -7.37 -10.70 16.87
C ASP A 228 -6.61 -10.95 18.18
N ARG A 229 -5.28 -10.92 18.15
CA ARG A 229 -4.44 -11.27 19.30
C ARG A 229 -4.10 -10.09 20.21
N TYR A 230 -4.25 -8.86 19.72
CA TYR A 230 -3.64 -7.68 20.37
C TYR A 230 -4.64 -6.58 20.72
N GLY A 231 -5.93 -6.80 20.53
CA GLY A 231 -6.94 -5.83 20.92
C GLY A 231 -8.34 -6.40 20.87
N ARG A 232 -9.31 -5.50 20.90
CA ARG A 232 -10.72 -5.84 20.86
C ARG A 232 -11.50 -4.91 19.96
N TRP A 233 -12.51 -5.47 19.31
CA TRP A 233 -13.52 -4.71 18.58
C TRP A 233 -14.59 -4.21 19.55
N THR A 234 -14.87 -2.91 19.50
CA THR A 234 -15.84 -2.22 20.37
C THR A 234 -16.81 -1.43 19.51
N TYR A 235 -18.10 -1.51 19.79
CA TYR A 235 -19.10 -0.72 19.10
C TYR A 235 -19.06 0.74 19.58
N VAL A 236 -18.94 1.68 18.64
CA VAL A 236 -19.03 3.12 18.89
C VAL A 236 -20.18 3.71 18.09
N PRO A 237 -21.19 4.35 18.73
CA PRO A 237 -22.32 4.94 18.04
C PRO A 237 -21.90 5.86 16.88
N GLY A 238 -22.41 5.58 15.69
CA GLY A 238 -22.12 6.30 14.46
C GLY A 238 -20.83 5.90 13.72
N TYR A 239 -19.91 5.19 14.38
CA TYR A 239 -18.69 4.62 13.77
C TYR A 239 -18.72 3.10 13.66
N ASP A 240 -19.72 2.46 14.27
CA ASP A 240 -19.85 0.99 14.32
C ASP A 240 -18.68 0.35 15.08
N TYR A 241 -18.25 -0.86 14.71
CA TYR A 241 -17.11 -1.52 15.33
C TYR A 241 -15.79 -0.83 15.01
N VAL A 242 -15.07 -0.45 16.07
CA VAL A 242 -13.72 0.09 16.05
C VAL A 242 -12.80 -0.81 16.87
N TRP A 243 -11.55 -0.91 16.48
CA TRP A 243 -10.57 -1.73 17.17
C TRP A 243 -9.78 -0.91 18.18
N SER A 244 -9.56 -1.42 19.38
CA SER A 244 -8.70 -0.78 20.40
C SER A 244 -7.65 -1.78 20.88
N PRO A 245 -6.35 -1.41 20.89
CA PRO A 245 -5.29 -2.30 21.33
C PRO A 245 -5.36 -2.54 22.84
N TYR A 246 -4.84 -3.69 23.28
CA TYR A 246 -4.51 -3.92 24.68
C TYR A 246 -3.23 -3.13 25.02
N ALA A 247 -3.42 -1.87 25.42
CA ALA A 247 -2.34 -0.95 25.74
C ALA A 247 -2.68 -0.05 26.94
N ASP A 248 -1.64 0.51 27.56
CA ASP A 248 -1.80 1.40 28.71
C ASP A 248 -2.49 2.72 28.36
N SER A 249 -3.03 3.41 29.36
CA SER A 249 -3.76 4.68 29.18
C SER A 249 -2.95 5.82 28.56
N ASN A 250 -1.61 5.72 28.58
CA ASN A 250 -0.71 6.71 27.97
C ASN A 250 -0.27 6.34 26.55
N TRP A 251 -0.67 5.16 26.06
CA TRP A 251 -0.38 4.71 24.71
C TRP A 251 -1.04 5.62 23.67
N ALA A 252 -0.38 5.80 22.52
CA ALA A 252 -0.94 6.48 21.38
C ALA A 252 -0.37 5.92 20.07
N PRO A 253 -1.13 6.00 18.96
CA PRO A 253 -0.68 5.63 17.62
C PRO A 253 0.61 6.34 17.19
N TYR A 254 1.40 5.70 16.32
CA TYR A 254 2.62 6.27 15.72
C TYR A 254 3.68 6.75 16.74
N ARG A 255 3.87 5.98 17.81
CA ARG A 255 4.93 6.21 18.81
C ARG A 255 5.98 5.10 18.86
N GLN A 256 5.56 3.85 18.69
CA GLN A 256 6.43 2.68 18.76
C GLN A 256 6.79 2.19 17.37
N GLY A 257 7.81 2.80 16.79
CA GLY A 257 8.24 2.51 15.44
C GLY A 257 9.36 3.45 15.02
N ARG A 258 9.47 3.65 13.71
CA ARG A 258 10.35 4.65 13.11
C ARG A 258 9.85 5.07 11.74
N TRP A 259 10.35 6.21 11.28
CA TRP A 259 10.23 6.62 9.88
C TRP A 259 11.37 6.03 9.06
N VAL A 260 11.04 5.50 7.89
CA VAL A 260 11.98 5.05 6.85
C VAL A 260 11.66 5.73 5.53
N TRP A 261 12.62 5.75 4.62
CA TRP A 261 12.42 6.23 3.26
C TRP A 261 12.15 5.07 2.31
N GLU A 262 11.07 5.16 1.55
CA GLU A 262 10.69 4.21 0.51
C GLU A 262 10.61 4.90 -0.85
N PRO A 263 11.07 4.27 -1.94
CA PRO A 263 10.84 4.81 -3.28
C PRO A 263 9.33 4.88 -3.55
N TYR A 264 8.89 5.89 -4.32
CA TYR A 264 7.49 6.28 -4.54
C TYR A 264 6.74 6.77 -3.28
N TRP A 265 6.83 6.03 -2.17
CA TRP A 265 6.07 6.23 -0.92
C TRP A 265 6.69 7.28 0.03
N GLY A 266 7.96 7.62 -0.14
CA GLY A 266 8.67 8.60 0.69
C GLY A 266 8.75 8.16 2.15
N TRP A 267 8.59 9.11 3.08
CA TRP A 267 8.61 8.82 4.52
C TRP A 267 7.47 7.87 4.91
N THR A 268 7.83 6.66 5.31
CA THR A 268 6.92 5.55 5.62
C THR A 268 7.10 5.14 7.07
N TRP A 269 5.99 4.90 7.78
CA TRP A 269 6.03 4.46 9.17
C TRP A 269 6.24 2.95 9.25
N VAL A 270 7.26 2.51 9.98
CA VAL A 270 7.48 1.10 10.30
C VAL A 270 7.19 0.88 11.78
N SER A 271 6.15 0.12 12.06
CA SER A 271 5.72 -0.17 13.43
C SER A 271 6.51 -1.32 14.06
N TYR A 272 6.84 -1.17 15.34
CA TYR A 272 7.36 -2.27 16.17
C TYR A 272 6.24 -3.11 16.81
N GLU A 273 4.99 -2.66 16.71
CA GLU A 273 3.84 -3.39 17.21
C GLU A 273 3.43 -4.47 16.20
N PRO A 274 3.29 -5.75 16.59
CA PRO A 274 3.07 -6.84 15.64
C PRO A 274 1.81 -6.69 14.78
N TRP A 275 0.79 -6.01 15.30
CA TRP A 275 -0.48 -5.75 14.65
C TRP A 275 -0.49 -4.46 13.79
N GLY A 276 0.62 -3.72 13.76
CA GLY A 276 0.67 -2.32 13.34
C GLY A 276 0.41 -2.06 11.86
N TRP A 277 0.54 -3.06 10.97
CA TRP A 277 0.41 -2.83 9.53
C TRP A 277 -0.96 -2.26 9.15
N ALA A 278 -2.05 -2.99 9.45
CA ALA A 278 -3.37 -2.57 9.02
C ALA A 278 -3.77 -1.20 9.61
N PRO A 279 -3.61 -0.96 10.94
CA PRO A 279 -4.09 0.28 11.54
C PRO A 279 -3.25 1.53 11.23
N TYR A 280 -2.01 1.37 10.78
CA TYR A 280 -1.15 2.51 10.44
C TYR A 280 -1.14 2.85 8.95
N HIS A 281 -1.49 1.88 8.09
CA HIS A 281 -1.49 2.10 6.65
C HIS A 281 -2.90 2.14 6.03
N TYR A 282 -3.94 1.89 6.83
CA TYR A 282 -5.35 2.03 6.44
C TYR A 282 -6.18 2.67 7.57
N GLY A 283 -7.43 3.06 7.26
CA GLY A 283 -8.39 3.54 8.25
C GLY A 283 -7.97 4.85 8.96
N ARG A 284 -8.59 5.15 10.12
CA ARG A 284 -8.34 6.38 10.89
C ARG A 284 -8.33 6.10 12.39
N TRP A 285 -7.42 6.77 13.11
CA TRP A 285 -7.36 6.70 14.56
C TRP A 285 -8.13 7.85 15.19
N PHE A 286 -8.82 7.62 16.29
CA PHE A 286 -9.42 8.68 17.10
C PHE A 286 -9.47 8.32 18.57
N TYR A 287 -9.53 9.35 19.41
CA TYR A 287 -9.60 9.18 20.86
C TYR A 287 -11.07 9.13 21.29
N TYR A 288 -11.50 8.03 21.91
CA TYR A 288 -12.87 7.84 22.36
C TYR A 288 -12.91 7.28 23.78
N GLY A 289 -13.69 7.91 24.66
CA GLY A 289 -13.71 7.59 26.09
C GLY A 289 -12.33 7.82 26.73
N SER A 290 -11.62 6.73 27.03
CA SER A 290 -10.29 6.76 27.65
C SER A 290 -9.18 6.11 26.81
N SER A 291 -9.46 5.72 25.57
CA SER A 291 -8.52 4.97 24.74
C SER A 291 -8.49 5.50 23.30
N TRP A 292 -7.39 5.21 22.62
CA TRP A 292 -7.31 5.33 21.17
C TRP A 292 -8.00 4.13 20.51
N CYS A 293 -8.80 4.41 19.50
CA CYS A 293 -9.51 3.43 18.70
C CYS A 293 -9.20 3.65 17.22
N TRP A 294 -9.01 2.56 16.50
CA TRP A 294 -8.86 2.53 15.05
C TRP A 294 -10.20 2.19 14.41
N TRP A 295 -10.64 3.05 13.50
CA TRP A 295 -11.79 2.81 12.66
C TRP A 295 -11.32 2.42 11.25
N PRO A 296 -11.65 1.21 10.78
CA PRO A 296 -11.28 0.80 9.41
C PRO A 296 -11.94 1.68 8.36
N GLY A 297 -13.14 2.21 8.63
CA GLY A 297 -13.97 2.90 7.64
C GLY A 297 -15.08 1.99 7.10
N PRO A 298 -15.60 2.26 5.91
CA PRO A 298 -16.64 1.43 5.30
C PRO A 298 -16.16 0.01 5.00
N ILE A 299 -17.00 -1.00 5.27
CA ILE A 299 -16.64 -2.43 5.11
C ILE A 299 -17.32 -3.13 3.93
N TYR A 300 -18.16 -2.44 3.15
CA TYR A 300 -18.89 -3.06 2.04
C TYR A 300 -17.97 -3.48 0.88
N ALA A 301 -18.38 -4.49 0.11
CA ALA A 301 -17.52 -5.17 -0.87
C ALA A 301 -16.99 -4.27 -2.02
N ALA A 302 -17.72 -3.22 -2.40
CA ALA A 302 -17.27 -2.27 -3.43
C ALA A 302 -16.28 -1.21 -2.91
N TYR A 303 -16.09 -1.09 -1.59
CA TYR A 303 -15.11 -0.19 -1.03
C TYR A 303 -13.70 -0.71 -1.32
N ARG A 304 -12.81 0.20 -1.73
CA ARG A 304 -11.40 -0.08 -2.00
C ARG A 304 -10.56 0.82 -1.11
N PRO A 305 -9.99 0.30 -0.01
CA PRO A 305 -9.10 1.09 0.83
C PRO A 305 -7.82 1.43 0.08
N ILE A 306 -7.27 2.59 0.41
CA ILE A 306 -5.99 3.05 -0.13
C ILE A 306 -4.94 2.84 0.96
N TRP A 307 -3.90 2.05 0.64
CA TRP A 307 -2.72 1.96 1.48
C TRP A 307 -2.00 3.31 1.45
N SER A 308 -1.45 3.74 2.59
CA SER A 308 -0.65 4.94 2.67
C SER A 308 0.59 4.71 3.55
N PRO A 309 1.70 5.43 3.31
CA PRO A 309 2.93 5.32 4.11
C PRO A 309 2.68 5.56 5.60
N ALA A 310 1.70 6.40 5.93
CA ALA A 310 1.06 6.55 7.22
C ALA A 310 -0.18 7.43 7.07
N TYR A 311 -1.18 7.27 7.93
CA TYR A 311 -2.28 8.24 8.07
C TYR A 311 -2.00 9.24 9.20
N VAL A 312 -1.05 10.15 8.96
CA VAL A 312 -0.71 11.25 9.86
C VAL A 312 -0.76 12.62 9.16
N SER A 313 -0.93 13.67 9.95
CA SER A 313 -0.66 15.05 9.57
C SER A 313 0.73 15.45 10.08
N PHE A 314 1.61 15.89 9.18
CA PHE A 314 2.92 16.41 9.56
C PHE A 314 2.85 17.88 9.97
N PHE A 315 3.58 18.22 11.02
CA PHE A 315 3.70 19.57 11.54
C PHE A 315 5.16 19.95 11.65
N GLY A 316 5.50 21.13 11.16
CA GLY A 316 6.79 21.72 11.40
C GLY A 316 6.76 22.77 12.51
N PHE A 317 7.87 22.87 13.24
CA PHE A 317 8.09 23.83 14.31
C PHE A 317 9.39 24.61 14.08
N GLY A 318 9.39 25.90 14.41
CA GLY A 318 10.59 26.75 14.36
C GLY A 318 11.12 27.03 12.95
N PHE A 319 10.22 27.14 11.96
CA PHE A 319 10.61 27.50 10.59
C PHE A 319 11.31 28.86 10.52
N GLY A 320 12.42 28.96 9.79
CA GLY A 320 13.11 30.24 9.55
C GLY A 320 14.08 30.71 10.65
N GLY A 321 14.50 29.81 11.55
CA GLY A 321 15.62 30.08 12.48
C GLY A 321 16.98 30.17 11.75
N ARG A 322 17.87 31.05 12.24
CA ARG A 322 19.21 31.31 11.67
C ARG A 322 20.19 30.19 12.07
N HIS A 323 20.07 28.99 11.49
CA HIS A 323 21.02 27.91 11.72
C HIS A 323 21.56 27.33 10.40
N TRP A 324 22.85 27.56 10.17
CA TRP A 324 23.68 26.95 9.12
C TRP A 324 24.37 25.72 9.72
N GLY A 325 23.73 24.55 9.64
CA GLY A 325 24.36 23.27 9.95
C GLY A 325 24.74 22.54 8.67
N PHE A 326 26.04 22.32 8.43
CA PHE A 326 26.52 21.47 7.34
C PHE A 326 26.06 20.01 7.61
N GLY A 327 25.08 19.52 6.84
CA GLY A 327 24.69 18.10 6.80
C GLY A 327 23.20 17.79 6.95
N PHE A 328 22.39 18.68 7.52
CA PHE A 328 20.94 18.49 7.71
C PHE A 328 20.25 19.84 7.45
N GLY A 329 19.80 20.04 6.21
CA GLY A 329 19.53 21.35 5.60
C GLY A 329 18.34 22.16 6.16
N PHE A 330 18.27 23.40 5.65
CA PHE A 330 17.21 24.41 5.76
C PHE A 330 15.79 23.86 6.02
N GLY A 331 14.99 24.50 6.89
CA GLY A 331 13.60 24.08 7.14
C GLY A 331 13.16 24.23 8.60
N TYR A 332 12.42 23.23 9.10
CA TYR A 332 11.98 23.17 10.50
C TYR A 332 13.07 22.64 11.43
N ASN A 333 13.13 23.16 12.67
CA ASN A 333 14.02 22.63 13.71
C ASN A 333 13.52 21.27 14.22
N SER A 334 12.20 21.12 14.29
CA SER A 334 11.54 19.91 14.73
C SER A 334 10.40 19.55 13.81
N ILE A 335 10.22 18.26 13.60
CA ILE A 335 9.11 17.67 12.88
C ILE A 335 8.24 16.95 13.89
N GLY A 336 6.94 17.13 13.76
CA GLY A 336 5.95 16.36 14.49
C GLY A 336 4.91 15.75 13.59
N TRP A 337 4.20 14.76 14.11
CA TRP A 337 3.08 14.14 13.43
C TRP A 337 1.95 13.80 14.40
N LEU A 338 0.72 13.94 13.92
CA LEU A 338 -0.51 13.59 14.63
C LEU A 338 -1.31 12.60 13.78
N PRO A 339 -1.93 11.56 14.35
CA PRO A 339 -2.79 10.65 13.60
C PRO A 339 -3.95 11.41 12.94
N VAL A 340 -4.26 11.12 11.68
CA VAL A 340 -5.42 11.68 10.99
C VAL A 340 -6.69 11.07 11.56
N GLY A 341 -7.60 11.93 12.03
CA GLY A 341 -8.91 11.54 12.54
C GLY A 341 -9.91 11.21 11.42
N PRO A 342 -11.03 10.56 11.74
CA PRO A 342 -12.06 10.21 10.77
C PRO A 342 -12.58 11.38 9.95
N CYS A 343 -12.71 12.57 10.57
CA CYS A 343 -13.20 13.79 9.92
C CYS A 343 -12.09 14.76 9.49
N ASP A 344 -10.82 14.35 9.60
CA ASP A 344 -9.69 15.18 9.16
C ASP A 344 -9.43 15.00 7.65
N TYR A 345 -9.02 16.08 7.00
CA TYR A 345 -8.41 15.99 5.67
C TYR A 345 -7.04 15.33 5.78
N TYR A 346 -6.71 14.52 4.78
CA TYR A 346 -5.40 13.90 4.64
C TYR A 346 -4.60 14.59 3.53
N TYR A 347 -3.32 14.87 3.77
CA TYR A 347 -2.44 15.54 2.81
C TYR A 347 -1.26 14.62 2.47
N PRO A 348 -1.39 13.80 1.41
CA PRO A 348 -0.34 12.90 0.97
C PRO A 348 0.96 13.64 0.64
N TRP A 349 2.09 13.08 1.08
CA TRP A 349 3.45 13.56 0.77
C TRP A 349 4.18 12.67 -0.24
N TYR A 350 3.47 11.68 -0.79
CA TYR A 350 4.03 10.57 -1.55
C TYR A 350 3.33 10.38 -2.89
N GLY A 351 4.01 9.73 -3.83
CA GLY A 351 3.49 9.45 -5.16
C GLY A 351 3.23 10.70 -6.01
N SER A 352 3.03 10.48 -7.31
CA SER A 352 2.72 11.54 -8.28
C SER A 352 1.21 11.80 -8.41
N ARG A 353 0.38 10.80 -8.09
CA ARG A 353 -1.08 10.84 -8.23
C ARG A 353 -1.78 11.64 -7.14
N TYR A 354 -1.34 11.44 -5.90
CA TYR A 354 -1.94 12.06 -4.71
C TYR A 354 -0.99 13.05 -4.03
N GLY A 355 0.32 12.77 -4.05
CA GLY A 355 1.35 13.64 -3.52
C GLY A 355 1.68 14.78 -4.46
N ARG A 356 2.35 15.77 -3.87
CA ARG A 356 2.92 16.91 -4.59
C ARG A 356 4.42 16.77 -4.57
N HIS A 357 5.09 17.19 -5.65
CA HIS A 357 6.54 17.37 -5.72
C HIS A 357 7.00 18.70 -5.07
N SER A 358 6.15 19.25 -4.21
CA SER A 358 6.33 20.48 -3.43
C SER A 358 5.49 20.38 -2.17
N TYR A 359 5.62 21.35 -1.26
CA TYR A 359 4.78 21.44 -0.08
C TYR A 359 4.18 22.83 0.06
N ASN A 360 3.05 22.89 0.77
CA ASN A 360 2.44 24.13 1.24
C ASN A 360 2.37 24.08 2.76
N VAL A 361 2.30 25.26 3.38
CA VAL A 361 2.20 25.40 4.83
C VAL A 361 0.85 25.99 5.21
N ILE A 362 0.18 25.36 6.18
CA ILE A 362 -1.10 25.79 6.71
C ILE A 362 -0.99 26.00 8.22
N ASN A 363 -1.29 27.21 8.71
CA ASN A 363 -1.34 27.46 10.15
C ASN A 363 -2.43 26.61 10.82
N VAL A 364 -2.12 25.99 11.96
CA VAL A 364 -3.08 25.09 12.66
C VAL A 364 -4.39 25.79 13.02
N THR A 365 -4.34 27.06 13.40
CA THR A 365 -5.53 27.87 13.70
C THR A 365 -6.49 27.99 12.52
N ASN A 366 -5.99 27.92 11.28
CA ASN A 366 -6.83 27.94 10.08
C ASN A 366 -7.54 26.59 9.87
N ILE A 367 -6.99 25.48 10.37
CA ILE A 367 -7.57 24.13 10.25
C ILE A 367 -8.75 23.94 11.22
N THR A 368 -8.75 24.65 12.35
CA THR A 368 -9.80 24.47 13.36
C THR A 368 -11.04 25.36 13.14
N ASN A 369 -10.94 26.32 12.22
CA ASN A 369 -12.07 27.15 11.77
C ASN A 369 -12.83 26.53 10.56
N VAL A 370 -12.53 25.27 10.21
CA VAL A 370 -12.82 24.59 8.91
C VAL A 370 -14.24 24.09 8.70
N ARG A 371 -15.23 24.47 9.52
CA ARG A 371 -16.62 24.27 9.09
C ARG A 371 -16.93 24.99 7.75
N ASN A 372 -16.07 25.93 7.31
CA ASN A 372 -16.06 26.54 5.98
C ASN A 372 -14.83 26.14 5.15
N VAL A 373 -15.09 25.46 4.02
CA VAL A 373 -14.20 24.56 3.26
C VAL A 373 -13.27 25.26 2.22
N THR A 374 -13.24 26.60 2.16
CA THR A 374 -12.60 27.33 1.05
C THR A 374 -11.07 27.41 1.06
N ASN A 375 -10.40 27.45 2.22
CA ASN A 375 -8.93 27.53 2.28
C ASN A 375 -8.23 26.17 2.12
N ILE A 376 -8.88 25.08 2.51
CA ILE A 376 -8.31 23.71 2.43
C ILE A 376 -8.40 23.13 1.03
N ASN A 377 -9.49 23.41 0.31
CA ASN A 377 -9.68 22.91 -1.05
C ASN A 377 -8.61 23.39 -2.04
N ASN A 378 -8.01 24.57 -1.79
CA ASN A 378 -6.96 25.12 -2.66
C ASN A 378 -5.59 24.42 -2.48
N VAL A 379 -5.41 23.61 -1.44
CA VAL A 379 -4.14 22.95 -1.12
C VAL A 379 -4.10 21.47 -1.55
N GLY A 380 -5.22 20.94 -2.10
CA GLY A 380 -5.33 19.62 -2.74
C GLY A 380 -4.95 18.44 -1.85
N GLY A 381 -5.80 18.14 -0.87
CA GLY A 381 -5.73 16.93 -0.03
C GLY A 381 -6.89 15.97 -0.29
N ILE A 382 -6.78 14.76 0.25
CA ILE A 382 -7.84 13.75 0.25
C ILE A 382 -8.86 14.09 1.34
N GLY A 383 -10.15 14.06 0.98
CA GLY A 383 -11.24 14.34 1.90
C GLY A 383 -11.31 13.34 3.07
N PRO A 384 -12.08 13.68 4.12
CA PRO A 384 -12.21 12.80 5.28
C PRO A 384 -12.77 11.41 4.94
N LEU A 385 -12.35 10.40 5.70
CA LEU A 385 -12.88 9.04 5.56
C LEU A 385 -14.34 8.96 6.06
N ALA A 386 -14.67 9.74 7.09
CA ALA A 386 -16.02 9.86 7.60
C ALA A 386 -16.89 10.71 6.67
N GLY A 387 -18.08 10.21 6.37
CA GLY A 387 -19.12 10.95 5.65
C GLY A 387 -19.96 11.81 6.60
N ARG A 388 -21.07 12.33 6.06
CA ARG A 388 -22.00 13.20 6.80
C ARG A 388 -22.80 12.49 7.90
N ARG A 389 -22.76 11.15 7.94
CA ARG A 389 -23.56 10.34 8.87
C ARG A 389 -22.84 10.08 10.20
N GLN A 390 -21.52 10.18 10.20
CA GLN A 390 -20.69 9.97 11.38
C GLN A 390 -20.69 11.22 12.27
N PRO A 391 -20.65 11.06 13.61
CA PRO A 391 -20.34 12.16 14.52
C PRO A 391 -19.02 12.84 14.10
N PHE A 392 -18.92 14.16 14.25
CA PHE A 392 -17.72 14.87 13.81
C PHE A 392 -16.55 14.68 14.79
N ILE A 393 -15.49 13.99 14.36
CA ILE A 393 -14.26 13.79 15.14
C ILE A 393 -13.02 14.14 14.30
N SER A 394 -12.41 15.29 14.62
CA SER A 394 -11.14 15.77 14.07
C SER A 394 -10.06 15.70 15.15
N ASN A 395 -8.96 14.99 14.88
CA ASN A 395 -7.85 14.90 15.84
C ASN A 395 -7.09 16.22 15.94
N VAL A 396 -6.92 16.96 14.83
CA VAL A 396 -6.29 18.28 14.84
C VAL A 396 -7.07 19.25 15.73
N GLN A 397 -8.40 19.29 15.58
CA GLN A 397 -9.25 20.13 16.43
C GLN A 397 -9.24 19.65 17.89
N THR A 398 -9.35 18.34 18.11
CA THR A 398 -9.38 17.75 19.45
C THR A 398 -8.06 17.97 20.20
N ALA A 399 -6.92 17.97 19.50
CA ALA A 399 -5.61 18.24 20.08
C ALA A 399 -5.45 19.70 20.58
N LEU A 400 -6.28 20.66 20.16
CA LEU A 400 -6.25 22.00 20.74
C LEU A 400 -6.90 22.08 22.13
N SER A 401 -7.97 21.33 22.35
CA SER A 401 -8.79 21.41 23.58
C SER A 401 -8.54 20.26 24.55
N ASN A 402 -8.15 19.07 24.07
CA ASN A 402 -7.98 17.87 24.88
C ASN A 402 -6.50 17.48 24.98
N VAL A 403 -5.96 17.50 26.20
CA VAL A 403 -4.55 17.15 26.46
C VAL A 403 -4.22 15.69 26.15
N ARG A 404 -5.16 14.74 26.33
CA ARG A 404 -4.92 13.32 26.05
C ARG A 404 -4.80 13.05 24.56
N ALA A 405 -5.66 13.68 23.75
CA ALA A 405 -5.54 13.64 22.29
C ALA A 405 -4.27 14.36 21.82
N ARG A 406 -3.95 15.53 22.39
CA ARG A 406 -2.74 16.29 22.06
C ARG A 406 -1.45 15.53 22.35
N ARG A 407 -1.43 14.68 23.38
CA ARG A 407 -0.26 13.84 23.68
C ARG A 407 0.08 12.91 22.51
N ALA A 408 -0.84 12.55 21.62
CA ALA A 408 -0.52 11.75 20.43
C ALA A 408 0.29 12.51 19.37
N LEU A 409 0.47 13.82 19.51
CA LEU A 409 1.45 14.57 18.73
C LEU A 409 2.85 14.18 19.19
N THR A 410 3.53 13.39 18.37
CA THR A 410 4.95 13.08 18.57
C THR A 410 5.77 14.16 17.89
N THR A 411 6.82 14.66 18.55
CA THR A 411 7.76 15.63 17.99
C THR A 411 9.19 15.19 18.26
N VAL A 412 10.06 15.40 17.28
CA VAL A 412 11.50 15.11 17.33
C VAL A 412 12.28 16.19 16.58
N SER A 413 13.60 16.24 16.77
CA SER A 413 14.46 17.03 15.89
C SER A 413 14.38 16.51 14.45
N THR A 414 14.59 17.39 13.46
CA THR A 414 14.63 16.95 12.05
C THR A 414 15.71 15.89 11.80
N GLU A 415 16.84 16.00 12.50
CA GLU A 415 17.93 15.00 12.45
C GLU A 415 17.48 13.62 12.99
N ASP A 416 16.79 13.60 14.13
CA ASP A 416 16.25 12.36 14.70
C ASP A 416 15.16 11.75 13.82
N PHE A 417 14.28 12.58 13.23
CA PHE A 417 13.30 12.13 12.25
C PHE A 417 13.98 11.41 11.07
N VAL A 418 14.98 12.04 10.47
CA VAL A 418 15.72 11.50 9.32
C VAL A 418 16.44 10.20 9.68
N ARG A 419 17.01 10.11 10.88
CA ARG A 419 17.68 8.89 11.37
C ARG A 419 16.73 7.84 11.93
N GLY A 420 15.41 8.07 11.90
CA GLY A 420 14.42 7.17 12.46
C GLY A 420 14.55 6.96 13.98
N ARG A 421 15.05 7.96 14.70
CA ARG A 421 15.19 7.96 16.16
C ARG A 421 13.98 8.62 16.78
N ILE A 422 13.21 7.85 17.56
CA ILE A 422 12.06 8.37 18.29
C ILE A 422 12.36 8.19 19.78
N PRO A 423 12.50 9.28 20.55
CA PRO A 423 12.69 9.18 21.99
C PRO A 423 11.52 8.45 22.63
N ARG A 424 11.81 7.60 23.64
CA ARG A 424 10.76 6.93 24.44
C ARG A 424 9.82 7.92 25.14
N THR A 425 10.30 9.14 25.35
CA THR A 425 9.51 10.27 25.88
C THR A 425 9.70 11.45 24.96
N SER A 426 8.73 11.72 24.08
CA SER A 426 8.73 12.93 23.27
C SER A 426 8.44 14.16 24.14
N GLN A 427 8.93 15.32 23.73
CA GLN A 427 8.62 16.57 24.41
C GLN A 427 7.12 16.86 24.29
N ALA A 428 6.46 17.07 25.42
CA ALA A 428 5.03 17.39 25.43
C ALA A 428 4.79 18.76 24.77
N VAL A 429 4.05 18.78 23.68
CA VAL A 429 3.62 20.02 23.04
C VAL A 429 2.38 20.55 23.76
N ASN A 430 2.47 21.76 24.32
CA ASN A 430 1.32 22.41 24.94
C ASN A 430 0.39 23.04 23.87
N ALA A 431 -0.80 23.49 24.28
CA ALA A 431 -1.78 24.05 23.35
C ALA A 431 -1.28 25.31 22.62
N ALA A 432 -0.53 26.17 23.30
CA ALA A 432 -0.02 27.42 22.73
C ALA A 432 1.03 27.14 21.65
N THR A 433 1.97 26.23 21.92
CA THR A 433 2.96 25.78 20.94
C THR A 433 2.29 25.08 19.75
N PHE A 434 1.27 24.24 19.98
CA PHE A 434 0.58 23.57 18.89
C PHE A 434 -0.19 24.55 17.98
N ARG A 435 -0.73 25.65 18.52
CA ARG A 435 -1.37 26.71 17.69
C ARG A 435 -0.39 27.42 16.75
N GLN A 436 0.90 27.43 17.10
CA GLN A 436 1.97 28.02 16.31
C GLN A 436 2.59 27.01 15.32
N ALA A 437 2.17 25.75 15.38
CA ALA A 437 2.65 24.73 14.46
C ALA A 437 2.16 25.00 13.03
N GLN A 438 2.92 24.50 12.09
CA GLN A 438 2.67 24.63 10.66
C GLN A 438 2.38 23.26 10.08
N LEU A 439 1.13 23.00 9.67
CA LEU A 439 0.78 21.78 8.97
C LEU A 439 1.48 21.77 7.61
N VAL A 440 2.16 20.67 7.31
CA VAL A 440 2.80 20.42 6.01
C VAL A 440 1.80 19.70 5.11
N ALA A 441 1.50 20.30 3.96
CA ALA A 441 0.64 19.71 2.93
C ALA A 441 1.45 19.45 1.66
N GLY A 442 1.78 18.18 1.40
CA GLY A 442 2.69 17.76 0.32
C GLY A 442 4.01 17.21 0.87
N THR A 443 5.09 17.25 0.09
CA THR A 443 6.38 16.64 0.45
C THR A 443 6.86 17.10 1.83
N VAL A 444 7.26 16.17 2.70
CA VAL A 444 7.86 16.54 4.00
C VAL A 444 9.25 17.17 3.74
N PRO A 445 9.55 18.38 4.25
CA PRO A 445 10.82 19.06 4.03
C PRO A 445 11.93 18.48 4.93
N ALA A 446 12.17 17.18 4.81
CA ALA A 446 13.23 16.44 5.47
C ALA A 446 13.95 15.59 4.42
N VAL A 447 15.21 15.90 4.17
CA VAL A 447 16.03 15.19 3.17
C VAL A 447 16.39 13.81 3.71
N PRO A 448 16.01 12.72 3.04
CA PRO A 448 16.36 11.38 3.48
C PRO A 448 17.86 11.14 3.35
N THR A 449 18.39 10.24 4.18
CA THR A 449 19.79 9.80 4.14
C THR A 449 19.83 8.27 4.08
N ARG A 450 21.03 7.68 3.95
CA ARG A 450 21.15 6.21 4.01
C ARG A 450 20.66 5.62 5.34
N ASP A 451 20.73 6.35 6.45
CA ASP A 451 20.16 5.89 7.73
C ASP A 451 18.63 5.75 7.67
N SER A 452 17.98 6.52 6.79
CA SER A 452 16.54 6.48 6.55
C SER A 452 16.11 5.21 5.81
N LEU A 453 17.02 4.47 5.16
CA LEU A 453 16.71 3.23 4.43
C LEU A 453 16.62 2.01 5.36
N ARG A 454 16.98 2.16 6.64
CA ARG A 454 17.09 1.05 7.59
C ARG A 454 15.81 0.94 8.42
N PRO A 455 15.04 -0.15 8.33
CA PRO A 455 13.84 -0.32 9.15
C PRO A 455 14.13 -0.77 10.59
N VAL A 456 15.37 -1.18 10.88
CA VAL A 456 15.82 -1.53 12.23
C VAL A 456 17.30 -1.18 12.42
N ASN A 457 17.68 -0.82 13.65
CA ASN A 457 19.09 -0.55 14.01
C ASN A 457 19.85 -1.85 14.31
N ARG A 458 19.70 -2.85 13.44
CA ARG A 458 20.45 -4.11 13.47
C ARG A 458 21.43 -4.10 12.29
N ALA A 459 22.61 -4.66 12.49
CA ALA A 459 23.54 -4.91 11.38
C ALA A 459 23.04 -6.11 10.55
N VAL A 460 23.34 -6.11 9.26
CA VAL A 460 23.16 -7.30 8.41
C VAL A 460 24.18 -8.35 8.83
N ASN A 461 23.76 -9.61 8.93
CA ASN A 461 24.68 -10.73 9.09
C ASN A 461 25.25 -11.09 7.70
N PRO A 462 26.54 -10.87 7.41
CA PRO A 462 27.08 -11.17 6.08
C PRO A 462 27.02 -12.65 5.72
N ALA A 463 27.04 -13.55 6.73
CA ALA A 463 26.93 -14.98 6.52
C ALA A 463 25.51 -15.45 6.12
N SER A 464 24.49 -14.59 6.32
CA SER A 464 23.13 -14.87 5.88
C SER A 464 22.84 -14.36 4.47
N LEU A 465 23.77 -13.62 3.86
CA LEU A 465 23.62 -13.12 2.49
C LEU A 465 24.04 -14.19 1.48
N PRO A 466 23.42 -14.22 0.29
CA PRO A 466 23.84 -15.13 -0.76
C PRO A 466 25.25 -14.78 -1.23
N ALA A 467 26.00 -15.81 -1.61
CA ALA A 467 27.33 -15.62 -2.16
C ALA A 467 27.24 -14.80 -3.46
N ARG A 468 28.12 -13.81 -3.66
CA ARG A 468 28.13 -12.98 -4.88
C ARG A 468 28.24 -13.79 -6.18
N SER A 469 28.81 -14.99 -6.13
CA SER A 469 28.87 -15.94 -7.26
C SER A 469 27.50 -16.51 -7.65
N ASN A 470 26.51 -16.43 -6.77
CA ASN A 470 25.15 -16.93 -6.95
C ASN A 470 24.15 -15.80 -7.25
N ASN A 471 24.61 -14.57 -7.48
CA ASN A 471 23.77 -13.49 -7.99
C ASN A 471 23.38 -13.81 -9.42
N ASN A 472 22.36 -14.66 -9.59
CA ASN A 472 21.83 -14.91 -10.90
C ASN A 472 21.02 -13.68 -11.31
N GLU A 473 21.54 -12.97 -12.31
CA GLU A 473 20.89 -11.80 -12.90
C GLU A 473 20.00 -12.18 -14.10
N ARG A 474 20.04 -13.45 -14.50
CA ARG A 474 19.27 -13.97 -15.63
C ARG A 474 18.08 -14.77 -15.13
N PHE A 475 16.91 -14.36 -15.59
CA PHE A 475 15.64 -15.01 -15.34
C PHE A 475 14.96 -15.28 -16.68
N PHE A 476 14.30 -16.43 -16.80
CA PHE A 476 13.35 -16.63 -17.87
C PHE A 476 12.05 -15.93 -17.46
N THR A 477 11.59 -14.98 -18.26
CA THR A 477 10.38 -14.21 -18.01
C THR A 477 9.50 -14.21 -19.26
N LYS A 478 8.19 -14.32 -19.07
CA LYS A 478 7.20 -14.19 -20.15
C LYS A 478 6.84 -12.72 -20.37
N SER A 479 6.84 -11.95 -19.27
CA SER A 479 6.45 -10.54 -19.26
C SER A 479 7.59 -9.70 -18.69
N PRO A 480 8.29 -8.87 -19.50
CA PRO A 480 9.40 -8.08 -18.99
C PRO A 480 8.94 -7.19 -17.82
N PRO A 481 9.63 -7.23 -16.67
CA PRO A 481 9.28 -6.38 -15.54
C PRO A 481 9.50 -4.90 -15.90
N PRO A 482 8.83 -3.96 -15.21
CA PRO A 482 9.08 -2.55 -15.41
C PRO A 482 10.53 -2.17 -15.04
N ALA A 483 10.92 -0.96 -15.44
CA ALA A 483 12.19 -0.41 -14.97
C ALA A 483 12.20 -0.34 -13.43
N GLY A 484 13.36 -0.58 -12.83
CA GLY A 484 13.55 -0.45 -11.39
C GLY A 484 13.26 0.97 -10.88
N PRO A 485 13.14 1.14 -9.55
CA PRO A 485 12.87 2.44 -8.96
C PRO A 485 13.99 3.44 -9.30
N GLN A 486 13.63 4.73 -9.29
CA GLN A 486 14.61 5.80 -9.46
C GLN A 486 15.68 5.72 -8.35
N PRO A 487 16.96 6.04 -8.66
CA PRO A 487 18.01 5.96 -7.66
C PRO A 487 17.74 6.84 -6.43
N PHE A 488 18.07 6.33 -5.25
CA PHE A 488 17.90 7.03 -3.98
C PHE A 488 18.53 8.44 -3.97
N ALA A 489 19.73 8.56 -4.54
CA ALA A 489 20.44 9.84 -4.60
C ALA A 489 19.67 10.90 -5.39
N THR A 490 18.93 10.50 -6.44
CA THR A 490 18.07 11.40 -7.23
C THR A 490 16.90 11.90 -6.39
N HIS A 491 16.25 11.03 -5.61
CA HIS A 491 15.18 11.43 -4.70
C HIS A 491 15.67 12.39 -3.60
N ALA A 492 16.80 12.07 -2.97
CA ALA A 492 17.39 12.92 -1.94
C ALA A 492 17.76 14.31 -2.49
N ALA A 493 18.38 14.38 -3.68
CA ALA A 493 18.73 15.63 -4.33
C ALA A 493 17.49 16.46 -4.70
N ALA A 494 16.42 15.84 -5.19
CA ALA A 494 15.17 16.54 -5.52
C ALA A 494 14.55 17.20 -4.28
N ILE A 495 14.52 16.51 -3.15
CA ILE A 495 14.01 17.05 -1.89
C ILE A 495 14.93 18.15 -1.36
N GLN A 496 16.23 17.96 -1.45
CA GLN A 496 17.21 18.97 -1.05
C GLN A 496 17.05 20.27 -1.86
N GLN A 497 16.92 20.17 -3.18
CA GLN A 497 16.70 21.32 -4.05
C GLN A 497 15.36 22.00 -3.74
N MET A 498 14.29 21.23 -3.53
CA MET A 498 12.98 21.74 -3.15
C MET A 498 13.07 22.52 -1.83
N VAL A 499 13.73 21.97 -0.81
CA VAL A 499 13.90 22.61 0.49
C VAL A 499 14.74 23.90 0.41
N GLN A 500 15.77 23.94 -0.44
CA GLN A 500 16.64 25.12 -0.61
C GLN A 500 15.96 26.27 -1.35
N THR A 501 15.07 25.95 -2.30
CA THR A 501 14.48 26.95 -3.21
C THR A 501 13.09 27.40 -2.79
N HIS A 502 12.38 26.59 -1.99
CA HIS A 502 11.01 26.86 -1.62
C HIS A 502 10.92 27.77 -0.39
N ASN A 503 10.34 28.96 -0.55
CA ASN A 503 9.91 29.82 0.55
C ASN A 503 8.39 29.64 0.79
N PRO A 504 7.97 28.79 1.74
CA PRO A 504 6.54 28.51 1.98
C PRO A 504 5.79 29.70 2.59
N LEU A 505 6.51 30.75 3.02
CA LEU A 505 5.92 31.98 3.58
C LEU A 505 5.76 33.09 2.53
N ASP A 506 6.19 32.88 1.28
CA ASP A 506 6.04 33.86 0.21
C ASP A 506 4.72 33.64 -0.56
N PRO A 507 3.70 34.51 -0.38
CA PRO A 507 2.45 34.40 -1.12
C PRO A 507 2.60 34.66 -2.63
N THR A 508 3.75 35.18 -3.09
CA THR A 508 4.06 35.47 -4.49
C THR A 508 4.71 34.31 -5.25
N ALA A 509 5.20 33.28 -4.55
CA ALA A 509 5.61 32.00 -5.14
C ALA A 509 4.43 31.14 -5.65
N ARG A 510 3.24 31.73 -5.75
CA ARG A 510 2.14 31.25 -6.58
C ARG A 510 2.58 31.31 -8.04
N GLY A 511 3.17 30.22 -8.53
CA GLY A 511 3.46 30.02 -9.94
C GLY A 511 2.23 30.32 -10.79
N GLY A 512 2.21 31.52 -11.36
CA GLY A 512 1.23 31.95 -12.33
C GLY A 512 1.44 31.16 -13.61
N ARG A 513 0.51 30.25 -13.91
CA ARG A 513 -0.18 30.35 -15.18
C ARG A 513 -1.43 31.17 -14.91
N THR A 514 -1.33 32.48 -15.10
CA THR A 514 -2.47 33.31 -15.43
C THR A 514 -3.11 32.71 -16.68
N ALA A 515 -4.09 31.84 -16.48
CA ALA A 515 -5.08 31.59 -17.50
C ALA A 515 -5.81 32.92 -17.68
N SER A 516 -5.45 33.65 -18.75
CA SER A 516 -6.26 34.74 -19.27
C SER A 516 -7.72 34.27 -19.26
N LYS A 517 -8.63 35.07 -18.70
CA LYS A 517 -10.08 34.89 -18.83
C LYS A 517 -10.43 34.86 -20.32
N LYS A 518 -10.30 33.70 -20.96
CA LYS A 518 -11.00 33.40 -22.19
C LYS A 518 -12.33 32.82 -21.75
N GLN A 519 -13.36 33.63 -21.94
CA GLN A 519 -14.75 33.28 -21.75
C GLN A 519 -15.07 32.12 -22.70
N ILE A 520 -14.80 30.88 -22.27
CA ILE A 520 -15.20 29.68 -23.00
C ILE A 520 -16.68 29.50 -22.72
N ARG A 521 -17.48 29.84 -23.73
CA ARG A 521 -18.89 29.49 -23.83
C ARG A 521 -19.04 27.99 -23.56
N SER A 522 -20.00 27.67 -22.70
CA SER A 522 -20.43 26.33 -22.37
C SER A 522 -20.74 25.50 -23.61
N SER A 523 -19.86 24.54 -23.93
CA SER A 523 -20.19 23.37 -24.75
C SER A 523 -20.06 22.15 -23.85
N GLY A 524 -21.19 21.50 -23.59
CA GLY A 524 -21.38 20.55 -22.51
C GLY A 524 -20.53 19.29 -22.62
N TRP A 525 -19.83 18.99 -21.52
CA TRP A 525 -19.47 17.63 -21.14
C TRP A 525 -20.31 17.30 -19.90
N LYS A 526 -21.43 16.59 -20.12
CA LYS A 526 -22.20 15.96 -19.05
C LYS A 526 -21.36 14.81 -18.50
N SER A 527 -20.91 14.90 -17.26
CA SER A 527 -20.45 13.73 -16.52
C SER A 527 -21.62 12.78 -16.33
N THR A 528 -21.57 11.62 -16.97
CA THR A 528 -22.43 10.47 -16.70
C THR A 528 -22.07 9.88 -15.34
N SER A 529 -22.54 10.55 -14.27
CA SER A 529 -22.56 10.04 -12.90
C SER A 529 -23.89 10.39 -12.22
N ARG A 530 -24.97 10.33 -13.00
CA ARG A 530 -26.36 10.29 -12.55
C ARG A 530 -27.05 9.26 -13.43
N ASN A 531 -26.99 8.00 -13.02
CA ASN A 531 -27.92 6.91 -13.41
C ASN A 531 -27.60 5.63 -12.61
N ALA A 532 -27.27 5.78 -11.32
CA ALA A 532 -27.23 4.66 -10.37
C ALA A 532 -28.06 4.93 -9.11
N LEU A 533 -28.81 6.04 -9.07
CA LEU A 533 -29.66 6.43 -7.94
C LEU A 533 -31.15 6.47 -8.30
N ASP A 534 -31.53 6.17 -9.55
CA ASP A 534 -32.93 6.22 -10.01
C ASP A 534 -33.46 4.86 -10.54
N LEU A 535 -32.66 3.80 -10.40
CA LEU A 535 -33.04 2.42 -10.73
C LEU A 535 -33.34 1.56 -9.48
N GLN A 536 -33.31 2.17 -8.30
CA GLN A 536 -33.54 1.48 -7.02
C GLN A 536 -34.93 1.75 -6.42
N SER A 537 -35.73 2.65 -7.01
CA SER A 537 -37.10 2.97 -6.57
C SER A 537 -38.20 2.27 -7.39
N GLN A 538 -37.88 1.62 -8.51
CA GLN A 538 -38.88 0.97 -9.39
C GLN A 538 -38.87 -0.57 -9.36
N LEU A 539 -38.01 -1.20 -8.55
CA LEU A 539 -37.93 -2.67 -8.43
C LEU A 539 -38.42 -3.24 -7.08
N CYS A 540 -39.04 -2.41 -6.23
CA CYS A 540 -39.66 -2.85 -4.97
C CYS A 540 -41.20 -2.81 -4.96
N GLU A 541 -41.86 -2.53 -6.08
CA GLU A 541 -43.33 -2.38 -6.14
C GLU A 541 -44.06 -3.36 -7.10
N ALA A 542 -43.42 -4.47 -7.48
CA ALA A 542 -44.07 -5.53 -8.25
C ALA A 542 -43.93 -6.90 -7.55
N GLY A 543 -44.91 -7.22 -6.70
CA GLY A 543 -44.99 -8.50 -6.01
C GLY A 543 -46.24 -8.64 -5.15
N GLN A 544 -47.43 -8.50 -5.74
CA GLN A 544 -48.68 -8.95 -5.12
C GLN A 544 -48.88 -10.46 -5.37
N PRO A 545 -49.50 -11.21 -4.44
CA PRO A 545 -49.51 -12.66 -4.43
C PRO A 545 -50.64 -13.23 -5.29
N TYR A 546 -50.33 -14.28 -6.07
CA TYR A 546 -51.35 -15.12 -6.68
C TYR A 546 -51.76 -16.23 -5.71
N GLY A 547 -53.04 -16.22 -5.33
CA GLY A 547 -53.68 -17.28 -4.56
C GLY A 547 -53.93 -18.54 -5.39
N SER A 548 -53.99 -19.68 -4.71
CA SER A 548 -54.68 -20.87 -5.19
C SER A 548 -55.96 -21.06 -4.37
N SER A 549 -57.03 -21.44 -5.06
CA SER A 549 -58.39 -21.55 -4.54
C SER A 549 -58.91 -22.97 -4.71
N ARG A 550 -59.98 -23.26 -3.94
CA ARG A 550 -60.94 -24.38 -3.96
C ARG A 550 -60.65 -25.49 -2.94
N GLY A 551 -61.57 -25.90 -2.08
CA GLY A 551 -62.96 -25.46 -1.87
C GLY A 551 -63.73 -26.41 -0.95
N THR A 552 -64.89 -25.92 -0.49
CA THR A 552 -66.10 -26.62 0.00
C THR A 552 -66.09 -27.31 1.38
N GLY A 553 -67.07 -26.94 2.23
CA GLY A 553 -67.61 -27.84 3.25
C GLY A 553 -68.17 -27.23 4.54
N ARG A 554 -69.38 -26.68 4.49
CA ARG A 554 -70.50 -26.80 5.47
C ARG A 554 -70.27 -26.72 7.01
N SER A 555 -71.01 -25.76 7.58
CA SER A 555 -71.94 -25.84 8.73
C SER A 555 -71.46 -26.13 10.17
N SER A 556 -71.94 -25.24 11.05
CA SER A 556 -72.55 -25.44 12.39
C SER A 556 -71.80 -24.88 13.62
N SER A 557 -72.48 -23.97 14.34
CA SER A 557 -72.24 -23.45 15.70
C SER A 557 -72.32 -24.56 16.78
N PRO A 558 -72.33 -24.29 18.12
CA PRO A 558 -71.89 -23.14 18.93
C PRO A 558 -71.01 -23.56 20.15
N ASP A 559 -70.69 -22.58 21.02
CA ASP A 559 -70.43 -22.65 22.48
C ASP A 559 -69.36 -23.63 23.03
N GLN A 560 -68.27 -23.08 23.57
CA GLN A 560 -68.01 -22.92 25.02
C GLN A 560 -66.78 -22.06 25.28
#